data_AF-A0A4D8P4Q1-F1
#
_entry.id   AF-A0A4D8P4Q1-F1
#
_cell.length_a   1.000
_cell.length_b   1.000
_cell.length_c   1.000
_cell.angle_alpha   90.00
_cell.angle_beta   90.00
_cell.angle_gamma   90.00
#
_symmetry.space_group_name_H-M   'P 1'
#
loop_
_entity.id
_entity.type
_entity.pdbx_description
1 polymer ?
#
loop_
_entity_poly.entity_id
_entity_poly.type
_entity_poly.pdbx_seq_one_letter_code
_entity_poly.pdbx_strand_id
1 'polypeptide(L)'
;MEGDTLSIKGTPVRLMGIDAPDVGQKCRNRYGHELDCFRIATAVLASLIKDQEVTCTIAERDRNGQKLGECRVLGVDLGAAMVARGWAFAYRSLSPAYASSEAFAQSRRLGLWAGQVEKPWQWRSRQQREQAR
;
A
#
# COMPACT_ATOMS: atom_id res chain seq x y z
N MET A 1 2.49 -4.47 11.10
CA MET A 1 1.67 -4.56 9.87
C MET A 1 1.43 -3.15 9.42
N GLU A 2 1.53 -2.91 8.12
CA GLU A 2 1.43 -1.60 7.46
C GLU A 2 0.60 -1.76 6.20
N GLY A 3 0.22 -0.67 5.52
CA GLY A 3 -0.67 -0.71 4.35
C GLY A 3 -0.15 -1.51 3.15
N ASP A 4 1.14 -1.85 3.11
CA ASP A 4 1.74 -2.72 2.10
C ASP A 4 2.58 -3.87 2.69
N THR A 5 2.57 -4.07 4.02
CA THR A 5 3.45 -5.04 4.69
C THR A 5 2.70 -5.84 5.74
N LEU A 6 2.68 -7.16 5.59
CA LEU A 6 2.08 -8.11 6.55
C LEU A 6 3.13 -9.02 7.19
N SER A 7 2.76 -9.74 8.25
CA SER A 7 3.64 -10.71 8.90
C SER A 7 3.07 -12.11 8.76
N ILE A 8 3.90 -13.04 8.29
CA ILE A 8 3.57 -14.46 8.16
C ILE A 8 4.49 -15.23 9.09
N LYS A 9 3.92 -15.86 10.12
CA LYS A 9 4.68 -16.61 11.14
C LYS A 9 5.85 -15.79 11.71
N GLY A 10 5.60 -14.50 11.99
CA GLY A 10 6.62 -13.57 12.52
C GLY A 10 7.58 -12.99 11.47
N THR A 11 7.50 -13.41 10.20
CA THR A 11 8.35 -12.85 9.14
C THR A 11 7.60 -11.77 8.35
N PRO A 12 8.12 -10.54 8.27
CA PRO A 12 7.52 -9.49 7.44
C PRO A 12 7.65 -9.82 5.95
N VAL A 13 6.56 -9.61 5.22
CA VAL A 13 6.47 -9.72 3.77
C VAL A 13 5.81 -8.46 3.24
N ARG A 14 6.51 -7.76 2.35
CA ARG A 14 6.01 -6.59 1.64
C ARG A 14 5.30 -7.03 0.37
N LEU A 15 4.13 -6.45 0.13
CA LEU A 15 3.34 -6.68 -1.08
C LEU A 15 4.09 -6.06 -2.27
N MET A 16 4.51 -6.91 -3.18
CA MET A 16 5.19 -6.48 -4.41
C MET A 16 4.24 -5.65 -5.27
N GLY A 17 4.78 -4.61 -5.92
CA GLY A 17 4.05 -3.83 -6.94
C GLY A 17 3.08 -2.78 -6.40
N ILE A 18 3.03 -2.56 -5.08
CA ILE A 18 2.24 -1.49 -4.47
C ILE A 18 3.11 -0.61 -3.56
N ASP A 19 2.63 0.60 -3.26
CA ASP A 19 3.20 1.47 -2.24
C ASP A 19 2.07 2.11 -1.44
N ALA A 20 2.06 1.90 -0.13
CA ALA A 20 1.05 2.44 0.77
C ALA A 20 1.57 3.69 1.50
N PRO A 21 0.68 4.54 2.04
CA PRO A 21 1.08 5.72 2.78
C PRO A 21 1.99 5.40 3.97
N ASP A 22 3.05 6.20 4.16
CA ASP A 22 4.06 6.02 5.21
C ASP A 22 3.62 6.62 6.57
N VAL A 23 4.26 6.18 7.66
CA VAL A 23 4.03 6.76 9.00
C VAL A 23 4.26 8.26 8.99
N GLY A 24 3.30 9.03 9.53
CA GLY A 24 3.38 10.49 9.58
C GLY A 24 2.96 11.18 8.28
N GLN A 25 2.79 10.44 7.19
CA GLN A 25 2.22 10.99 5.97
C GLN A 25 0.75 11.37 6.19
N LYS A 26 0.38 12.56 5.72
CA LYS A 26 -0.99 13.08 5.79
C LYS A 26 -1.66 13.02 4.43
N CYS A 27 -2.94 12.73 4.41
CA CYS A 27 -3.80 12.92 3.24
C CYS A 27 -5.01 13.78 3.58
N ARG A 28 -5.73 14.25 2.57
CA ARG A 28 -7.01 14.95 2.72
C ARG A 28 -8.13 14.15 2.09
N ASN A 29 -9.30 14.17 2.71
CA ASN A 29 -10.52 13.62 2.11
C ASN A 29 -11.17 14.61 1.11
N ARG A 30 -12.32 14.23 0.56
CA ARG A 30 -13.09 15.07 -0.39
C ARG A 30 -13.56 16.42 0.16
N TYR A 31 -13.60 16.57 1.49
CA TYR A 31 -13.98 17.80 2.18
C TYR A 31 -12.76 18.64 2.59
N GLY A 32 -11.55 18.20 2.24
CA GLY A 32 -10.30 18.88 2.61
C GLY A 32 -9.80 18.59 4.03
N HIS A 33 -10.50 17.74 4.80
CA HIS A 33 -10.09 17.37 6.15
C HIS A 33 -8.87 16.44 6.09
N GLU A 34 -7.89 16.72 6.95
CA GLU A 34 -6.73 15.87 7.11
C GLU A 34 -7.11 14.52 7.74
N LEU A 35 -6.50 13.45 7.23
CA LEU A 35 -6.62 12.09 7.73
C LEU A 35 -5.24 11.46 7.93
N ASP A 36 -5.20 10.50 8.84
CA ASP A 36 -4.09 9.56 8.99
C ASP A 36 -4.25 8.42 7.97
N CYS A 37 -3.75 8.62 6.76
CA CYS A 37 -3.83 7.63 5.68
C CYS A 37 -3.06 6.35 5.98
N PHE A 38 -1.94 6.43 6.71
CA PHE A 38 -1.16 5.26 7.13
C PHE A 38 -2.03 4.31 7.97
N ARG A 39 -2.70 4.85 8.99
CA ARG A 39 -3.55 4.05 9.87
C ARG A 39 -4.75 3.46 9.14
N ILE A 40 -5.35 4.22 8.22
CA ILE A 40 -6.48 3.72 7.43
C ILE A 40 -6.03 2.61 6.46
N ALA A 41 -4.94 2.79 5.73
CA ALA A 41 -4.41 1.77 4.83
C ALA A 41 -4.05 0.48 5.58
N THR A 42 -3.44 0.61 6.76
CA THR A 42 -3.12 -0.52 7.64
C THR A 42 -4.39 -1.25 8.10
N ALA A 43 -5.43 -0.52 8.51
CA ALA A 43 -6.70 -1.11 8.91
C ALA A 43 -7.41 -1.81 7.74
N VAL A 44 -7.31 -1.26 6.52
CA VAL A 44 -7.88 -1.89 5.32
C VAL A 44 -7.18 -3.21 5.03
N LEU A 45 -5.85 -3.26 5.06
CA LEU A 45 -5.11 -4.51 4.86
C LEU A 45 -5.49 -5.55 5.92
N ALA A 46 -5.51 -5.14 7.20
CA ALA A 46 -5.93 -6.01 8.28
C ALA A 46 -7.37 -6.53 8.07
N SER A 47 -8.29 -5.70 7.57
CA SER A 47 -9.68 -6.09 7.29
C SER A 47 -9.85 -7.02 6.10
N LEU A 48 -8.89 -7.04 5.17
CA LEU A 48 -8.85 -7.98 4.06
C LEU A 48 -8.42 -9.36 4.54
N ILE A 49 -7.44 -9.40 5.44
CA ILE A 49 -6.89 -10.63 6.01
C ILE A 49 -7.84 -11.23 7.05
N LYS A 50 -8.35 -10.40 7.98
CA LYS A 50 -9.11 -10.84 9.17
C LYS A 50 -8.35 -11.96 9.90
N ASP A 51 -9.02 -13.08 10.14
CA ASP A 51 -8.47 -14.28 10.78
C ASP A 51 -8.14 -15.39 9.77
N GLN A 52 -8.03 -15.05 8.48
CA GLN A 52 -7.80 -16.02 7.42
C GLN A 52 -6.30 -16.27 7.18
N GLU A 53 -5.98 -17.47 6.70
CA GLU A 53 -4.62 -17.81 6.32
C GLU A 53 -4.21 -17.06 5.04
N VAL A 54 -3.01 -16.46 5.06
CA VAL A 54 -2.41 -15.76 3.92
C VAL A 54 -1.31 -16.63 3.33
N THR A 55 -1.40 -16.87 2.02
CA THR A 55 -0.33 -17.52 1.25
C THR A 55 0.41 -16.47 0.43
N CYS A 56 1.74 -16.46 0.49
CA CYS A 56 2.54 -15.55 -0.33
C CYS A 56 3.54 -16.31 -1.20
N THR A 57 3.62 -15.91 -2.46
CA THR A 57 4.67 -16.30 -3.40
C THR A 57 5.74 -15.21 -3.36
N ILE A 58 6.89 -15.52 -2.78
CA ILE A 58 8.01 -14.58 -2.68
C ILE A 58 8.71 -14.52 -4.02
N ALA A 59 8.79 -13.33 -4.60
CA ALA A 59 9.43 -13.10 -5.89
C ALA A 59 10.89 -12.63 -5.71
N GLU A 60 11.16 -11.78 -4.73
CA GLU A 60 12.51 -11.31 -4.45
C GLU A 60 12.74 -10.96 -2.97
N ARG A 61 13.97 -10.59 -2.65
CA ARG A 61 14.33 -9.94 -1.39
C ARG A 61 15.00 -8.61 -1.72
N ASP A 62 14.64 -7.56 -1.01
CA ASP A 62 15.35 -6.28 -1.17
C ASP A 62 16.73 -6.31 -0.53
N ARG A 63 17.45 -5.18 -0.65
CA ARG A 63 18.80 -4.99 -0.11
C ARG A 63 18.88 -5.14 1.42
N ASN A 64 17.77 -4.94 2.11
CA ASN A 64 17.66 -5.07 3.57
C ASN A 64 17.22 -6.50 3.97
N GLY A 65 17.05 -7.41 3.00
CA GLY A 65 16.61 -8.78 3.22
C GLY A 65 15.11 -8.93 3.41
N GLN A 66 14.32 -7.86 3.26
CA GLN A 66 12.86 -7.90 3.35
C GLN A 66 12.31 -8.70 2.18
N LYS A 67 11.37 -9.62 2.45
CA LYS A 67 10.74 -10.43 1.42
C LYS A 67 9.72 -9.59 0.66
N LEU A 68 9.76 -9.62 -0.67
CA LEU A 68 8.76 -9.02 -1.53
C LEU A 68 8.02 -10.13 -2.27
N GLY A 69 6.69 -10.08 -2.26
CA GLY A 69 5.89 -11.11 -2.89
C GLY A 69 4.45 -10.74 -3.15
N GLU A 70 3.79 -11.60 -3.92
CA GLU A 70 2.35 -11.58 -4.10
C GLU A 70 1.70 -12.39 -3.00
N CYS A 71 0.74 -11.81 -2.30
CA CYS A 71 0.05 -12.45 -1.19
C CYS A 71 -1.44 -12.56 -1.47
N ARG A 72 -2.00 -13.73 -1.16
CA ARG A 72 -3.41 -14.04 -1.39
C ARG A 72 -4.07 -14.54 -0.12
N VAL A 73 -5.33 -14.18 0.05
CA VAL A 73 -6.22 -14.69 1.11
C VAL A 73 -7.50 -15.22 0.46
N LEU A 74 -7.83 -16.49 0.67
CA LEU A 74 -8.98 -17.15 0.01
C LEU A 74 -9.01 -16.93 -1.52
N GLY A 75 -7.83 -16.94 -2.17
CA GLY A 75 -7.68 -16.68 -3.61
C GLY A 75 -7.69 -15.21 -4.03
N VAL A 76 -7.98 -14.28 -3.12
CA VAL A 76 -7.97 -12.83 -3.40
C VAL A 76 -6.56 -12.26 -3.26
N ASP A 77 -6.08 -11.61 -4.31
CA ASP A 77 -4.83 -10.86 -4.30
C ASP A 77 -4.92 -9.60 -3.42
N LEU A 78 -4.13 -9.56 -2.34
CA LEU A 78 -4.12 -8.47 -1.37
C LEU A 78 -3.56 -7.17 -1.97
N GLY A 79 -2.57 -7.25 -2.85
CA GLY A 79 -2.00 -6.07 -3.52
C GLY A 79 -3.03 -5.43 -4.44
N ALA A 80 -3.67 -6.24 -5.29
CA ALA A 80 -4.76 -5.79 -6.15
C ALA A 80 -5.92 -5.20 -5.33
N ALA A 81 -6.30 -5.87 -4.23
CA ALA A 81 -7.39 -5.45 -3.35
C ALA A 81 -7.12 -4.11 -2.65
N MET A 82 -5.89 -3.85 -2.21
CA MET A 82 -5.48 -2.58 -1.60
C MET A 82 -5.53 -1.44 -2.61
N VAL A 83 -5.00 -1.65 -3.82
CA VAL A 83 -5.00 -0.64 -4.89
C VAL A 83 -6.42 -0.36 -5.37
N ALA A 84 -7.24 -1.40 -5.59
CA ALA A 84 -8.62 -1.24 -6.05
C ALA A 84 -9.51 -0.52 -5.03
N ARG A 85 -9.21 -0.63 -3.72
CA ARG A 85 -9.89 0.14 -2.67
C ARG A 85 -9.34 1.56 -2.50
N GLY A 86 -8.27 1.91 -3.22
CA GLY A 86 -7.65 3.22 -3.19
C GLY A 86 -6.80 3.47 -1.94
N TRP A 87 -6.31 2.43 -1.25
CA TRP A 87 -5.48 2.58 -0.04
C TRP A 87 -4.00 2.21 -0.25
N ALA A 88 -3.63 1.93 -1.49
CA ALA A 88 -2.25 1.88 -1.95
C ALA A 88 -2.19 2.35 -3.41
N PHE A 89 -1.00 2.74 -3.85
CA PHE A 89 -0.72 3.10 -5.24
C PHE A 89 -0.10 1.91 -5.98
N ALA A 90 -0.32 1.83 -7.29
CA ALA A 90 0.41 0.86 -8.11
C ALA A 90 1.84 1.36 -8.32
N TYR A 91 2.83 0.58 -7.87
CA TYR A 91 4.24 0.91 -7.99
C TYR A 91 4.83 0.31 -9.26
N ARG A 92 4.56 0.99 -10.38
CA ARG A 92 4.83 0.50 -11.74
C ARG A 92 6.29 0.27 -12.08
N SER A 93 7.22 0.90 -11.34
CA SER A 93 8.65 0.63 -11.47
C SER A 93 9.04 -0.76 -10.99
N LEU A 94 8.23 -1.37 -10.12
CA LEU A 94 8.44 -2.73 -9.62
C LEU A 94 7.56 -3.75 -10.34
N SER A 95 6.29 -3.43 -10.61
CA SER A 95 5.40 -4.31 -11.37
C SER A 95 4.23 -3.54 -12.03
N PRO A 96 3.86 -3.86 -13.29
CA PRO A 96 2.70 -3.27 -13.93
C PRO A 96 1.36 -3.88 -13.49
N ALA A 97 1.38 -4.95 -12.67
CA ALA A 97 0.23 -5.83 -12.40
C ALA A 97 -1.05 -5.11 -11.94
N TYR A 98 -0.94 -3.99 -11.22
CA TYR A 98 -2.08 -3.32 -10.59
C TYR A 98 -2.50 -2.00 -11.25
N ALA A 99 -2.02 -1.71 -12.47
CA ALA A 99 -2.40 -0.51 -13.19
C ALA A 99 -3.91 -0.39 -13.43
N SER A 100 -4.59 -1.50 -13.74
CA SER A 100 -6.05 -1.55 -13.93
C SER A 100 -6.80 -1.31 -12.62
N SER A 101 -6.34 -1.92 -11.51
CA SER A 101 -6.88 -1.69 -10.16
C SER A 101 -6.76 -0.22 -9.74
N GLU A 102 -5.63 0.43 -10.09
CA GLU A 102 -5.40 1.83 -9.79
C GLU A 102 -6.34 2.73 -10.62
N ALA A 103 -6.46 2.46 -11.92
CA ALA A 103 -7.39 3.16 -12.80
C ALA A 103 -8.85 3.02 -12.31
N PHE A 104 -9.24 1.84 -11.83
CA PHE A 104 -10.55 1.63 -11.21
C PHE A 104 -10.75 2.53 -9.99
N ALA A 105 -9.82 2.54 -9.05
CA ALA A 105 -9.92 3.35 -7.84
C ALA A 105 -9.95 4.86 -8.14
N GLN A 106 -9.17 5.32 -9.13
CA GLN A 106 -9.18 6.69 -9.63
C GLN A 106 -10.54 7.08 -10.21
N SER A 107 -11.07 6.26 -11.13
CA SER A 107 -12.35 6.54 -11.80
C SER A 107 -13.52 6.63 -10.81
N ARG A 108 -13.44 5.89 -9.70
CA ARG A 108 -14.46 5.83 -8.65
C ARG A 108 -14.17 6.78 -7.48
N ARG A 109 -13.06 7.53 -7.50
CA ARG A 109 -12.60 8.42 -6.42
C ARG A 109 -12.59 7.70 -5.07
N LEU A 110 -11.98 6.51 -5.01
CA LEU A 110 -11.92 5.67 -3.80
C LEU A 110 -10.69 5.98 -2.95
N GLY A 111 -10.85 5.87 -1.63
CA GLY A 111 -9.77 6.02 -0.66
C GLY A 111 -8.98 7.32 -0.85
N LEU A 112 -7.68 7.18 -1.08
CA LEU A 112 -6.74 8.25 -1.37
C LEU A 112 -7.14 9.10 -2.58
N TRP A 113 -7.80 8.51 -3.58
CA TRP A 113 -8.29 9.20 -4.78
C TRP A 113 -9.56 10.02 -4.54
N ALA A 114 -10.17 9.95 -3.35
CA ALA A 114 -11.32 10.77 -2.98
C ALA A 114 -10.93 12.22 -2.65
N GLY A 115 -9.66 12.47 -2.32
CA GLY A 115 -9.16 13.79 -1.96
C GLY A 115 -7.75 14.02 -2.48
N GLN A 116 -6.85 14.43 -1.59
CA GLN A 116 -5.48 14.81 -1.98
C GLN A 116 -4.47 14.03 -1.17
N VAL A 117 -3.48 13.46 -1.84
CA VAL A 117 -2.35 12.78 -1.20
C VAL A 117 -1.13 12.83 -2.13
N GLU A 118 0.03 13.02 -1.53
CA GLU A 118 1.32 12.85 -2.21
C GLU A 118 1.61 11.35 -2.35
N LYS A 119 2.17 10.87 -3.47
CA LYS A 119 2.53 9.44 -3.55
C LYS A 119 3.62 9.12 -2.51
N PRO A 120 3.62 7.94 -1.85
CA PRO A 120 4.51 7.71 -0.71
C PRO A 120 5.98 7.79 -1.10
N TRP A 121 6.38 7.29 -2.28
CA TRP A 121 7.74 7.49 -2.81
C TRP A 121 8.12 8.98 -3.05
N GLN A 122 7.16 9.83 -3.42
CA GLN A 122 7.41 11.28 -3.56
C GLN A 122 7.56 11.93 -2.18
N TRP A 123 6.70 11.55 -1.25
CA TRP A 123 6.74 12.01 0.14
C TRP A 123 8.07 11.67 0.81
N ARG A 124 8.53 10.41 0.71
CA ARG A 124 9.85 9.97 1.21
C ARG A 124 10.99 10.77 0.60
N SER A 125 10.97 10.97 -0.72
CA SER A 125 11.98 11.77 -1.42
C SER A 125 12.02 13.23 -0.94
N ARG A 126 10.86 13.82 -0.63
CA ARG A 126 10.78 15.17 -0.07
C ARG A 126 11.30 15.23 1.37
N GLN A 127 10.91 14.29 2.23
CA GLN A 127 11.40 14.21 3.61
C GLN A 127 12.93 14.08 3.67
N GLN A 128 13.53 13.25 2.81
CA GLN A 128 14.99 13.11 2.73
C GLN A 128 15.69 14.42 2.36
N ARG A 129 15.12 15.18 1.41
CA ARG A 129 15.66 16.50 1.03
C ARG A 129 15.54 17.53 2.14
N GLU A 130 14.48 17.48 2.94
CA GLU A 130 14.26 18.38 4.07
C GLU A 130 15.24 18.08 5.21
N GLN A 131 15.52 16.80 5.49
CA GLN A 131 16.47 16.37 6.53
C GLN A 131 17.93 16.64 6.16
N ALA A 132 18.26 16.72 4.87
CA ALA A 132 19.60 17.01 4.37
C ALA A 132 19.93 18.52 4.33
N ARG A 133 19.01 19.38 4.77
CA ARG A 133 19.20 20.84 4.91
C ARG A 133 19.60 21.19 6.33
#